data_AF-A0A7C9PYJ2-F1
#
_entry.id   AF-A0A7C9PYJ2-F1
#
_cell.length_a   1.000
_cell.length_b   1.000
_cell.length_c   1.000
_cell.angle_alpha   90.00
_cell.angle_beta   90.00
_cell.angle_gamma   90.00
#
_symmetry.space_group_name_H-M   'P 1'
#
loop_
_entity.id
_entity.type
_entity.pdbx_description
1 polymer ?
#
loop_
_entity_poly.entity_id
_entity_poly.type
_entity_poly.pdbx_seq_one_letter_code
_entity_poly.pdbx_strand_id
1 'polypeptide(L)' 'MRSAIQIEVCGRMGWFEAIVEPSKSYALIGAVVMESLDLVVEPRSQAIYPKPRSELPMTEIG' A
#
# COMPACT_ATOMS: atom_id res chain seq x y z
N MET A 1 -10.49 12.54 14.55
CA MET A 1 -9.84 13.54 13.67
C MET A 1 -9.39 12.81 12.42
N ARG A 2 -9.82 13.23 11.23
CA ARG A 2 -9.30 12.70 9.97
C ARG A 2 -8.20 13.64 9.51
N SER A 3 -7.01 13.09 9.26
CA SER A 3 -5.85 13.85 8.81
C SER A 3 -5.28 13.17 7.57
N ALA A 4 -4.92 13.96 6.56
CA ALA A 4 -4.15 13.45 5.44
C ALA A 4 -2.72 13.19 5.92
N ILE A 5 -2.25 11.96 5.77
CA ILE A 5 -0.89 11.55 6.11
C ILE A 5 -0.18 11.03 4.88
N GLN A 6 1.11 11.30 4.79
CA GLN A 6 1.97 10.73 3.77
C GLN A 6 2.47 9.38 4.26
N ILE A 7 2.33 8.36 3.43
CA ILE A 7 2.82 7.00 3.69
C ILE A 7 3.86 6.68 2.63
N GLU A 8 5.02 6.20 3.05
CA GLU A 8 6.06 5.65 2.18
C GLU A 8 6.32 4.18 2.53
N VAL A 9 6.19 3.30 1.54
CA VAL A 9 6.46 1.86 1.66
C VAL A 9 7.19 1.38 0.41
N CYS A 10 8.29 0.63 0.57
CA CYS A 10 9.10 0.13 -0.55
C CYS A 10 9.57 1.24 -1.52
N GLY A 11 9.84 2.45 -1.03
CA GLY A 11 10.22 3.61 -1.84
C GLY A 11 9.08 4.21 -2.68
N ARG A 12 7.83 3.83 -2.39
CA ARG A 12 6.62 4.34 -3.05
C ARG A 12 5.80 5.13 -2.05
N MET A 13 5.26 6.27 -2.49
CA MET A 13 4.69 7.26 -1.60
C MET A 13 3.32 7.73 -2.05
N GLY A 14 2.42 7.98 -1.09
CA GLY A 14 1.07 8.47 -1.34
C GLY A 14 0.47 9.17 -0.13
N TRP A 15 -0.53 10.02 -0.37
CA TRP A 15 -1.29 10.70 0.68
C TRP A 15 -2.62 10.00 0.92
N PHE A 16 -2.93 9.71 2.18
CA PHE A 16 -4.13 8.97 2.57
C PHE A 16 -4.82 9.61 3.76
N GLU A 17 -6.15 9.54 3.81
CA GLU A 17 -6.87 9.85 5.04
C GLU A 17 -6.66 8.74 6.07
N ALA A 18 -6.33 9.13 7.30
CA ALA A 18 -6.18 8.20 8.41
C ALA A 18 -7.06 8.58 9.60
N ILE A 19 -7.48 7.56 10.33
CA ILE A 19 -8.06 7.69 11.66
C ILE A 19 -6.92 7.51 12.65
N VAL A 20 -6.62 8.56 13.42
CA VAL A 20 -5.57 8.51 14.45
C VAL A 20 -6.18 7.97 15.74
N GLU A 21 -5.65 6.84 16.20
CA GLU A 21 -5.99 6.23 17.49
C GLU A 21 -4.79 6.36 18.44
N PRO A 22 -4.81 7.29 19.42
CA PRO A 22 -3.64 7.59 20.26
C PRO A 22 -3.13 6.42 21.11
N SER A 23 -3.97 5.41 21.36
CA SER A 23 -3.63 4.22 22.13
C SER A 23 -2.88 3.16 21.33
N LYS A 24 -2.77 3.30 20.00
CA LYS A 24 -2.07 2.36 19.13
C LYS A 24 -0.66 2.87 18.82
N SER A 25 0.32 1.99 18.98
CA SER A 25 1.72 2.26 18.63
C SER A 25 2.07 1.87 17.19
N TYR A 26 1.12 1.33 16.43
CA TYR A 26 1.32 0.84 15.07
C TYR A 26 0.18 1.29 14.16
N ALA A 27 0.51 1.44 12.88
CA ALA A 27 -0.47 1.71 11.83
C ALA A 27 -1.06 0.41 11.29
N LEU A 28 -2.35 0.44 10.96
CA LEU A 28 -3.00 -0.60 10.16
C LEU A 28 -3.19 -0.08 8.74
N ILE A 29 -2.61 -0.79 7.77
CA ILE A 29 -2.67 -0.43 6.36
C ILE A 29 -3.59 -1.45 5.66
N GLY A 30 -4.65 -0.94 5.03
CA GLY A 30 -5.60 -1.76 4.27
C GLY A 30 -5.15 -2.03 2.84
N ALA A 31 -5.86 -2.96 2.17
CA ALA A 31 -5.61 -3.34 0.78
C ALA A 31 -5.60 -2.15 -0.19
N VAL A 32 -6.52 -1.21 -0.02
CA VAL A 32 -6.63 0.00 -0.87
C VAL A 32 -5.33 0.82 -0.90
N VAL A 33 -4.66 0.96 0.26
CA VAL A 33 -3.39 1.70 0.34
C VAL A 33 -2.29 0.92 -0.38
N MET A 34 -2.24 -0.40 -0.20
CA MET A 34 -1.25 -1.26 -0.86
C MET A 34 -1.43 -1.26 -2.39
N GLU A 35 -2.66 -1.31 -2.87
CA GLU A 35 -3.02 -1.22 -4.30
C GLU A 35 -2.67 0.15 -4.87
N SER A 36 -2.99 1.24 -4.15
CA SER A 36 -2.67 2.61 -4.58
C SER A 36 -1.16 2.85 -4.68
N LEU A 37 -0.38 2.19 -3.83
CA LEU A 37 1.07 2.21 -3.89
C LEU A 37 1.64 1.17 -4.88
N ASP A 38 0.80 0.42 -5.60
CA ASP A 38 1.23 -0.62 -6.55
C ASP A 38 2.23 -1.61 -5.91
N LEU A 39 1.84 -2.07 -4.73
CA LEU A 39 2.54 -3.09 -3.96
C LEU A 39 1.90 -4.46 -4.18
N VAL A 40 2.72 -5.50 -4.15
CA VAL A 40 2.26 -6.89 -4.16
C VAL A 40 2.51 -7.49 -2.78
N VAL A 41 1.52 -8.22 -2.29
CA VAL A 41 1.54 -8.90 -0.99
C VAL A 41 1.80 -10.38 -1.24
N GLU A 42 2.87 -10.94 -0.67
CA GLU A 42 3.10 -12.38 -0.61
C GLU A 42 2.69 -12.89 0.79
N PRO A 43 1.50 -13.47 0.94
CA PRO A 43 1.00 -13.89 2.24
C PRO A 43 1.81 -15.03 2.86
N ARG A 44 2.47 -15.88 2.05
CA ARG A 44 3.22 -17.03 2.57
C ARG A 44 4.50 -16.61 3.28
N SER A 45 5.21 -15.64 2.73
CA SER A 45 6.44 -15.09 3.34
C SER A 45 6.17 -13.87 4.22
N GLN A 46 4.90 -13.43 4.30
CA GLN A 46 4.49 -12.20 4.98
C GLN A 46 5.29 -10.97 4.51
N ALA A 47 5.56 -10.92 3.21
CA ALA A 47 6.38 -9.88 2.60
C ALA A 47 5.54 -8.97 1.69
N ILE A 48 6.01 -7.74 1.54
CA ILE A 48 5.46 -6.75 0.61
C ILE A 48 6.59 -6.30 -0.30
N TYR A 49 6.34 -6.24 -1.60
CA TYR A 49 7.32 -5.82 -2.59
C TYR A 49 6.67 -4.84 -3.59
N PRO A 50 7.46 -3.92 -4.16
CA PRO A 50 6.95 -3.09 -5.24
C PRO A 50 6.60 -4.01 -6.41
N LYS A 51 5.43 -3.80 -7.03
CA LYS A 51 5.14 -4.50 -8.29
C LYS A 51 6.24 -4.14 -9.30
N PRO A 52 6.86 -5.11 -9.98
CA PRO A 52 7.78 -4.80 -11.06
C PRO A 52 7.06 -3.93 -12.10
N ARG A 53 7.69 -2.85 -12.56
CA ARG A 53 7.17 -2.13 -13.71
C ARG A 53 7.20 -3.08 -14.90
N SER A 54 6.02 -3.49 -15.37
CA SER A 54 5.88 -4.24 -16.60
C SER A 54 5.92 -3.25 -17.77
N GLU A 55 6.84 -3.45 -18.71
CA GLU A 55 6.79 -2.77 -20.02
C GLU A 55 5.67 -3.34 -20.90
N LEU A 56 5.16 -4.52 -20.56
CA LEU A 56 4.05 -5.16 -21.25
C LEU A 56 2.73 -4.60 -20.73
N PRO A 57 1.82 -4.15 -21.62
CA PRO A 57 0.49 -3.72 -21.22
C PRO A 57 -0.24 -4.88 -20.55
N MET A 58 -0.92 -4.57 -19.45
CA MET A 58 -1.75 -5.54 -18.73
C MET A 58 -2.82 -6.04 -19.70
N THR A 59 -2.65 -7.27 -20.19
CA THR A 59 -3.61 -7.90 -21.10
C THR A 59 -4.66 -8.59 -20.26
N GLU A 60 -5.91 -8.20 -20.44
CA GLU A 60 -7.06 -8.93 -19.90
C GLU A 60 -7.17 -10.25 -20.68
N ILE A 61 -6.99 -11.38 -20.00
CA ILE A 61 -7.22 -12.70 -20.59
C ILE A 61 -8.70 -13.02 -20.34
N GLY A 62 -9.52 -12.76 -21.36
CA GLY A 62 -10.92 -13.18 -21.43
C GLY A 62 -11.09 -14.59 -21.98
#